data_AF-A0A6G1L6J8-F1
#
_entry.id   AF-A0A6G1L6J8-F1
#
_cell.length_a   1.000
_cell.length_b   1.000
_cell.length_c   1.000
_cell.angle_alpha   90.00
_cell.angle_beta   90.00
_cell.angle_gamma   90.00
#
_symmetry.space_group_name_H-M   'P 1'
#
loop_
_entity.id
_entity.type
_entity.pdbx_description
1 polymer ?
#
loop_
_entity_poly.entity_id
_entity_poly.type
_entity_poly.pdbx_seq_one_letter_code
_entity_poly.pdbx_strand_id
1 'polypeptide(L)'
;SEEDWQTLQHLSDLLHIFHHRNKNQHRRSTWWRHFSIFRRQLTCLGNEMTSLHEVPTTHLEKTKKKFRDQQIRKQLDQRIPFWQDVMVARWQHAFSQIAADGRFSVLGLVLLATLAEACRITGITAAIEDLGQAEVEKVLAKFAEESREDD
;
A
#
# COMPACT_ATOMS: atom_id res chain seq x y z
N SER A 1 -1.48 -12.23 -8.26
CA SER A 1 -0.72 -13.44 -8.63
C SER A 1 -0.19 -14.12 -7.37
N GLU A 2 0.12 -15.42 -7.42
CA GLU A 2 0.84 -16.14 -6.35
C GLU A 2 2.16 -15.43 -5.99
N GLU A 3 2.85 -14.91 -6.99
CA GLU A 3 4.08 -14.13 -6.84
C GLU A 3 3.88 -12.82 -6.04
N ASP A 4 2.70 -12.20 -6.14
CA ASP A 4 2.44 -10.91 -5.51
C ASP A 4 2.34 -11.03 -3.99
N TRP A 5 1.69 -12.08 -3.46
CA TRP A 5 1.59 -12.24 -2.00
C TRP A 5 2.92 -12.71 -1.39
N GLN A 6 3.70 -13.51 -2.12
CA GLN A 6 5.07 -13.86 -1.71
C GLN A 6 5.95 -12.60 -1.64
N THR A 7 5.79 -11.69 -2.60
CA THR A 7 6.46 -10.38 -2.59
C THR A 7 6.03 -9.56 -1.38
N LEU A 8 4.73 -9.49 -1.05
CA LEU A 8 4.26 -8.81 0.17
C LEU A 8 4.86 -9.39 1.45
N GLN A 9 4.96 -10.72 1.54
CA GLN A 9 5.57 -11.39 2.68
C GLN A 9 7.05 -11.01 2.79
N HIS A 10 7.79 -11.07 1.68
CA HIS A 10 9.19 -10.66 1.63
C HIS A 10 9.38 -9.21 2.08
N LEU A 11 8.56 -8.28 1.59
CA LEU A 11 8.58 -6.89 2.01
C LEU A 11 8.30 -6.74 3.51
N SER A 12 7.31 -7.46 4.06
CA SER A 12 7.01 -7.44 5.49
C SER A 12 8.21 -7.89 6.33
N ASP A 13 8.92 -8.93 5.90
CA ASP A 13 10.12 -9.45 6.58
C ASP A 13 11.28 -8.45 6.51
N LEU A 14 11.51 -7.83 5.34
CA LEU A 14 12.49 -6.75 5.19
C LEU A 14 12.17 -5.57 6.11
N LEU A 15 10.91 -5.14 6.19
CA LEU A 15 10.51 -4.06 7.09
C LEU A 15 10.61 -4.44 8.57
N HIS A 16 10.49 -5.73 8.91
CA HIS A 16 10.72 -6.22 10.27
C HIS A 16 12.20 -6.05 10.67
N ILE A 17 13.12 -6.48 9.82
CA ILE A 17 14.57 -6.32 10.03
C ILE A 17 14.93 -4.83 10.06
N PHE A 18 14.39 -4.05 9.12
CA PHE A 18 14.56 -2.59 9.08
C PHE A 18 14.11 -1.95 10.41
N HIS A 19 12.94 -2.35 10.92
CA HIS A 19 12.43 -1.85 12.19
C HIS A 19 13.38 -2.16 13.34
N HIS A 20 13.87 -3.41 13.44
CA HIS A 20 14.78 -3.81 14.50
C HIS A 20 16.06 -2.95 14.50
N ARG A 21 16.67 -2.76 13.33
CA ARG A 21 17.92 -1.99 13.18
C ARG A 21 17.76 -0.50 13.48
N ASN A 22 16.68 0.11 13.01
CA ASN A 22 16.53 1.57 12.99
C ASN A 22 15.78 2.13 14.22
N LYS A 23 15.16 1.27 15.06
CA LYS A 23 14.31 1.72 16.17
C LYS A 23 15.01 2.61 17.17
N ASN A 24 16.24 2.24 17.57
CA ASN A 24 16.93 2.96 18.64
C ASN A 24 17.33 4.39 18.22
N GLN A 25 17.64 4.58 16.94
CA GLN A 25 18.04 5.86 16.36
C GLN A 25 16.84 6.76 16.05
N HIS A 26 15.72 6.17 15.60
CA HIS A 26 14.65 6.94 14.98
C HIS A 26 13.31 6.91 15.72
N ARG A 27 13.18 6.23 16.87
CA ARG A 27 11.88 6.12 17.60
C ARG A 27 11.17 7.43 17.90
N ARG A 28 11.88 8.57 17.96
CA ARG A 28 11.34 9.90 18.24
C ARG A 28 11.11 10.74 16.97
N SER A 29 11.53 10.26 15.81
CA SER A 29 11.33 10.96 14.53
C SER A 29 9.86 10.88 14.11
N THR A 30 9.35 11.95 13.50
CA THR A 30 7.96 12.04 13.02
C THR A 30 7.62 10.95 12.01
N TRP A 31 8.54 10.68 11.08
CA TRP A 31 8.38 9.63 10.07
C TRP A 31 8.32 8.21 10.65
N TRP A 32 8.93 7.97 11.82
CA TRP A 32 8.96 6.65 12.44
C TRP A 32 7.57 6.14 12.82
N ARG A 33 6.68 7.06 13.20
CA ARG A 33 5.27 6.75 13.46
C ARG A 33 4.59 6.25 12.18
N HIS A 34 4.79 6.95 11.06
CA HIS A 34 4.23 6.59 9.76
C HIS A 34 4.76 5.23 9.29
N PHE A 35 6.08 5.01 9.39
CA PHE A 35 6.71 3.73 9.12
C PHE A 35 6.13 2.60 10.00
N SER A 36 5.98 2.83 11.31
CA SER A 36 5.46 1.81 12.23
C SER A 36 4.03 1.40 11.91
N ILE A 37 3.19 2.34 11.48
CA ILE A 37 1.83 2.08 11.02
C ILE A 37 1.88 1.30 9.71
N PHE A 38 2.62 1.79 8.71
CA PHE A 38 2.78 1.14 7.41
C PHE A 38 3.24 -0.31 7.54
N ARG A 39 4.29 -0.57 8.33
CA ARG A 39 4.79 -1.92 8.57
C ARG A 39 3.71 -2.85 9.15
N ARG A 40 2.98 -2.40 10.18
CA ARG A 40 1.91 -3.21 10.79
C ARG A 40 0.80 -3.51 9.80
N GLN A 41 0.43 -2.52 9.00
CA GLN A 41 -0.57 -2.63 7.95
C GLN A 41 -0.14 -3.64 6.87
N LEU A 42 1.12 -3.59 6.44
CA LEU A 42 1.69 -4.54 5.48
C LEU A 42 1.76 -5.97 6.03
N THR A 43 2.19 -6.14 7.29
CA THR A 43 2.18 -7.45 7.95
C THR A 43 0.76 -8.01 8.09
N CYS A 44 -0.22 -7.18 8.42
CA CYS A 44 -1.63 -7.60 8.50
C CYS A 44 -2.14 -8.08 7.13
N LEU A 45 -1.88 -7.30 6.08
CA LEU A 45 -2.22 -7.66 4.71
C LEU A 45 -1.55 -8.96 4.28
N GLY A 46 -0.26 -9.13 4.55
CA GLY A 46 0.49 -10.37 4.24
C GLY A 46 -0.13 -11.59 4.91
N ASN A 47 -0.39 -11.52 6.22
CA ASN A 47 -1.01 -12.63 6.96
C ASN A 47 -2.41 -12.99 6.43
N GLU A 48 -3.20 -11.98 6.06
CA GLU A 48 -4.52 -12.19 5.47
C GLU A 48 -4.44 -12.85 4.10
N MET A 49 -3.49 -12.43 3.25
CA MET A 49 -3.27 -13.07 1.94
C MET A 49 -2.79 -14.51 2.10
N THR A 50 -1.84 -14.77 2.99
CA THR A 50 -1.41 -16.14 3.33
C THR A 50 -2.61 -16.98 3.80
N SER A 51 -3.44 -16.45 4.69
CA SER A 51 -4.65 -17.12 5.17
C SER A 51 -5.64 -17.44 4.04
N LEU A 52 -5.75 -16.58 3.03
CA LEU A 52 -6.60 -16.82 1.86
C LEU A 52 -6.03 -17.93 0.96
N HIS A 53 -4.71 -17.99 0.79
CA HIS A 53 -4.02 -18.99 -0.03
C HIS A 53 -3.82 -20.35 0.65
N GLU A 54 -3.97 -20.45 1.97
CA GLU A 54 -3.90 -21.73 2.71
C GLU A 54 -4.89 -22.78 2.17
N VAL A 55 -4.40 -23.98 1.87
CA VAL A 55 -5.23 -25.11 1.43
C VAL A 55 -5.71 -25.90 2.66
N PRO A 56 -7.03 -25.97 2.92
CA PRO A 56 -7.56 -26.70 4.07
C PRO A 56 -7.36 -28.21 3.86
N THR A 57 -6.89 -28.88 4.91
CA THR A 57 -6.57 -30.32 4.86
C THR A 57 -7.75 -31.20 5.24
N THR A 58 -8.72 -30.64 5.98
CA THR A 58 -9.92 -31.36 6.45
C THR A 58 -11.22 -30.65 6.04
N HIS A 59 -12.32 -31.40 6.01
CA HIS A 59 -13.66 -30.86 5.73
C HIS A 59 -14.13 -29.84 6.78
N LEU A 60 -13.74 -30.03 8.05
CA LEU A 60 -14.07 -29.08 9.13
C LEU A 60 -13.31 -27.76 8.95
N GLU A 61 -12.03 -27.81 8.59
CA GLU A 61 -11.22 -26.64 8.26
C GLU A 61 -11.77 -25.90 7.05
N LYS A 62 -12.25 -26.61 6.03
CA LYS A 62 -12.85 -26.01 4.84
C LYS A 62 -14.04 -25.10 5.18
N THR A 63 -14.90 -25.56 6.10
CA THR A 63 -16.08 -24.79 6.53
C THR A 63 -15.67 -23.55 7.34
N LYS A 64 -14.71 -23.70 8.27
CA LYS A 64 -14.17 -22.57 9.05
C LYS A 64 -13.44 -21.56 8.17
N LYS A 65 -12.67 -22.03 7.19
CA LYS A 65 -11.95 -21.21 6.22
C LYS A 65 -12.91 -20.37 5.39
N LYS A 66 -14.00 -20.94 4.89
CA LYS A 66 -15.01 -20.18 4.12
C LYS A 66 -15.52 -18.95 4.86
N PHE A 67 -15.83 -19.08 6.16
CA PHE A 67 -16.26 -17.95 6.98
C PHE A 67 -15.14 -16.92 7.17
N ARG A 68 -13.92 -17.39 7.47
CA ARG A 68 -12.74 -16.52 7.65
C ARG A 68 -12.40 -15.75 6.37
N ASP A 69 -12.38 -16.42 5.22
CA ASP A 69 -12.08 -15.83 3.93
C ASP A 69 -13.10 -14.75 3.57
N GLN A 70 -14.39 -14.98 3.89
CA GLN A 70 -15.42 -13.97 3.70
C GLN A 70 -15.20 -12.74 4.59
N GLN A 71 -14.78 -12.93 5.83
CA GLN A 71 -14.45 -11.83 6.73
C GLN A 71 -13.22 -11.04 6.26
N ILE A 72 -12.16 -11.74 5.84
CA ILE A 72 -10.94 -11.12 5.30
C ILE A 72 -11.28 -10.27 4.07
N ARG A 73 -12.06 -10.82 3.12
CA ARG A 73 -12.49 -10.08 1.93
C ARG A 73 -13.24 -8.80 2.27
N LYS A 74 -14.19 -8.87 3.21
CA LYS A 74 -14.91 -7.67 3.70
C LYS A 74 -13.98 -6.63 4.33
N GLN A 75 -12.96 -7.07 5.07
CA GLN A 75 -11.98 -6.16 5.65
C GLN A 75 -11.11 -5.51 4.58
N LEU A 76 -10.71 -6.26 3.54
CA LEU A 76 -9.96 -5.74 2.40
C LEU A 76 -10.76 -4.72 1.60
N ASP A 77 -12.04 -4.97 1.36
CA ASP A 77 -12.95 -4.07 0.63
C ASP A 77 -13.07 -2.70 1.30
N GLN A 78 -12.90 -2.63 2.62
CA GLN A 78 -12.90 -1.37 3.37
C GLN A 78 -11.50 -0.76 3.49
N ARG A 79 -10.48 -1.61 3.67
CA ARG A 79 -9.12 -1.17 3.97
C ARG A 79 -8.42 -0.58 2.75
N ILE A 80 -8.57 -1.20 1.57
CA ILE A 80 -7.87 -0.76 0.35
C ILE A 80 -8.29 0.66 -0.06
N PRO A 81 -9.59 1.01 -0.12
CA PRO A 81 -10.00 2.39 -0.40
C PRO A 81 -9.48 3.38 0.64
N PHE A 82 -9.55 3.05 1.93
CA PHE A 82 -8.99 3.91 2.98
C PHE A 82 -7.47 4.10 2.86
N TRP A 83 -6.75 3.07 2.41
CA TRP A 83 -5.32 3.20 2.13
C TRP A 83 -5.09 4.19 0.99
N GLN A 84 -5.77 4.00 -0.13
CA GLN A 84 -5.69 4.86 -1.31
C GLN A 84 -6.00 6.32 -0.97
N ASP A 85 -7.14 6.57 -0.32
CA ASP A 85 -7.66 7.93 -0.11
C ASP A 85 -6.89 8.72 0.95
N VAL A 86 -6.34 8.04 1.97
CA VAL A 86 -5.81 8.71 3.15
C VAL A 86 -4.39 8.27 3.51
N MET A 87 -4.12 6.97 3.56
CA MET A 87 -2.86 6.49 4.14
C MET A 87 -1.67 6.63 3.20
N VAL A 88 -1.85 6.33 1.90
CA VAL A 88 -0.78 6.35 0.90
C VAL A 88 -0.14 7.73 0.82
N ALA A 89 -0.95 8.80 0.72
CA ALA A 89 -0.43 10.17 0.70
C ALA A 89 0.37 10.52 1.97
N ARG A 90 -0.10 10.08 3.15
CA ARG A 90 0.58 10.35 4.42
C ARG A 90 1.90 9.59 4.55
N TRP A 91 1.94 8.34 4.09
CA TRP A 91 3.17 7.54 4.09
C TRP A 91 4.17 8.06 3.07
N GLN A 92 3.71 8.33 1.84
CA GLN A 92 4.54 8.90 0.78
C GLN A 92 5.15 10.23 1.22
N HIS A 93 4.36 11.16 1.75
CA HIS A 93 4.88 12.44 2.25
C HIS A 93 5.94 12.23 3.34
N ALA A 94 5.67 11.38 4.34
CA ALA A 94 6.60 11.12 5.42
C ALA A 94 7.91 10.48 4.92
N PHE A 95 7.85 9.57 3.94
CA PHE A 95 9.02 8.90 3.41
C PHE A 95 9.82 9.78 2.43
N SER A 96 9.15 10.61 1.63
CA SER A 96 9.78 11.62 0.78
C SER A 96 10.54 12.67 1.58
N GLN A 97 10.05 13.06 2.76
CA GLN A 97 10.79 13.95 3.67
C GLN A 97 12.13 13.33 4.12
N ILE A 98 12.15 12.03 4.44
CA ILE A 98 13.40 11.33 4.78
C ILE A 98 14.34 11.26 3.58
N ALA A 99 13.79 10.98 2.40
CA ALA A 99 14.54 10.93 1.15
C ALA A 99 15.23 12.28 0.88
N ALA A 100 14.51 13.38 1.14
CA ALA A 100 14.96 14.75 0.93
C ALA A 100 15.95 15.28 1.99
N ASP A 101 15.90 14.81 3.26
CA ASP A 101 16.81 15.24 4.34
C ASP A 101 18.29 14.88 4.10
N GLY A 102 18.59 14.10 3.06
CA GLY A 102 19.94 13.79 2.57
C GLY A 102 20.72 12.79 3.43
N ARG A 103 20.73 12.96 4.75
CA ARG A 103 21.42 12.11 5.74
C ARG A 103 20.88 10.69 5.83
N PHE A 104 19.61 10.52 5.53
CA PHE A 104 18.90 9.24 5.56
C PHE A 104 18.23 8.92 4.22
N SER A 105 18.72 9.52 3.14
CA SER A 105 18.11 9.45 1.81
C SER A 105 17.86 8.01 1.35
N VAL A 106 18.83 7.12 1.56
CA VAL A 106 18.73 5.69 1.24
C VAL A 106 17.57 5.00 1.98
N LEU A 107 17.37 5.30 3.28
CA LEU A 107 16.24 4.75 4.04
C LEU A 107 14.91 5.26 3.47
N GLY A 108 14.84 6.55 3.14
CA GLY A 108 13.67 7.15 2.50
C GLY A 108 13.34 6.49 1.16
N LEU A 109 14.34 6.26 0.31
CA LEU A 109 14.17 5.59 -0.99
C LEU A 109 13.69 4.15 -0.84
N VAL A 110 14.25 3.37 0.10
CA VAL A 110 13.77 2.01 0.39
C VAL A 110 12.30 2.04 0.80
N LEU A 111 11.92 2.95 1.70
CA LEU A 111 10.52 3.05 2.15
C LEU A 111 9.57 3.45 1.01
N LEU A 112 9.97 4.39 0.15
CA LEU A 112 9.19 4.77 -1.04
C LEU A 112 9.05 3.61 -2.03
N ALA A 113 10.12 2.84 -2.27
CA ALA A 113 10.07 1.67 -3.13
C ALA A 113 9.14 0.59 -2.56
N THR A 114 9.22 0.31 -1.25
CA THR A 114 8.31 -0.65 -0.61
C THR A 114 6.85 -0.19 -0.62
N LEU A 115 6.61 1.11 -0.50
CA LEU A 115 5.26 1.68 -0.61
C LEU A 115 4.72 1.54 -2.03
N ALA A 116 5.53 1.88 -3.05
CA ALA A 116 5.14 1.75 -4.45
C ALA A 116 4.78 0.30 -4.80
N GLU A 117 5.59 -0.66 -4.35
CA GLU A 117 5.33 -2.08 -4.59
C GLU A 117 4.06 -2.57 -3.88
N ALA A 118 3.82 -2.12 -2.64
CA ALA A 118 2.56 -2.41 -1.95
C ALA A 118 1.34 -1.83 -2.68
N CYS A 119 1.44 -0.60 -3.21
CA CYS A 119 0.38 0.02 -4.02
C CYS A 119 0.14 -0.74 -5.33
N ARG A 120 1.20 -1.23 -5.99
CA ARG A 120 1.09 -2.04 -7.21
C ARG A 120 0.32 -3.33 -6.92
N ILE A 121 0.73 -4.06 -5.89
CA ILE A 121 0.11 -5.35 -5.54
C ILE A 121 -1.35 -5.21 -5.11
N THR A 122 -1.68 -4.13 -4.40
CA THR A 122 -3.06 -3.87 -3.96
C THR A 122 -3.95 -3.28 -5.05
N GLY A 123 -3.41 -3.01 -6.24
CA GLY A 123 -4.14 -2.36 -7.34
C GLY A 123 -4.37 -0.85 -7.16
N ILE A 124 -3.85 -0.26 -6.08
CA ILE A 124 -3.96 1.17 -5.81
C ILE A 124 -3.26 1.99 -6.90
N THR A 125 -2.11 1.53 -7.40
CA THR A 125 -1.39 2.22 -8.48
C THR A 125 -2.26 2.35 -9.73
N ALA A 126 -2.85 1.23 -10.19
CA ALA A 126 -3.75 1.24 -11.34
C ALA A 126 -4.97 2.15 -11.11
N ALA A 127 -5.56 2.09 -9.91
CA ALA A 127 -6.69 2.96 -9.57
C ALA A 127 -6.33 4.45 -9.60
N ILE A 128 -5.13 4.84 -9.19
CA ILE A 128 -4.65 6.22 -9.27
C ILE A 128 -4.38 6.63 -10.72
N GLU A 129 -3.82 5.75 -11.53
CA GLU A 129 -3.58 5.99 -12.97
C GLU A 129 -4.90 6.21 -13.73
N ASP A 130 -5.90 5.36 -13.47
CA ASP A 130 -7.23 5.48 -14.07
C ASP A 130 -7.92 6.81 -13.68
N LEU A 131 -7.84 7.19 -12.40
CA LEU A 131 -8.36 8.48 -11.92
C LEU A 131 -7.63 9.66 -12.57
N GLY A 132 -6.31 9.57 -12.72
CA GLY A 132 -5.50 10.59 -13.38
C GLY A 132 -5.87 10.74 -14.86
N GLN A 133 -6.04 9.63 -15.56
CA GLN A 133 -6.45 9.61 -16.98
C GLN A 133 -7.84 10.26 -17.16
N ALA A 134 -8.80 9.92 -16.31
CA ALA A 134 -10.14 10.49 -16.36
C ALA A 134 -10.15 12.02 -16.13
N GLU A 135 -9.34 12.53 -15.20
CA GLU A 135 -9.23 13.96 -14.96
C GLU A 135 -8.57 14.69 -16.15
N VAL A 136 -7.54 14.09 -16.76
CA VAL A 136 -6.91 14.63 -17.99
C VAL A 136 -7.92 14.72 -19.13
N GLU A 137 -8.71 13.67 -19.36
CA GLU A 137 -9.76 13.66 -20.39
C GLU A 137 -10.80 14.75 -20.18
N LYS A 138 -11.24 14.95 -18.93
CA LYS A 138 -12.18 16.00 -18.56
C LYS A 138 -11.63 17.40 -18.81
N VAL A 139 -10.36 17.63 -18.48
CA VAL A 139 -9.67 18.90 -18.74
C VAL A 139 -9.57 19.17 -20.23
N LEU A 140 -9.21 18.16 -21.04
CA LEU A 140 -9.15 18.29 -22.51
C LEU A 140 -10.53 18.59 -23.12
N ALA A 141 -11.60 17.95 -22.62
CA ALA A 141 -12.96 18.23 -23.08
C ALA A 141 -13.37 19.69 -22.79
N LYS A 142 -13.07 20.20 -21.59
CA LYS A 142 -13.35 21.60 -21.22
C LYS A 142 -12.61 22.59 -22.13
N PHE A 143 -11.33 22.33 -22.42
CA PHE A 143 -10.57 23.18 -23.35
C PHE A 143 -11.12 23.15 -24.78
N ALA A 144 -11.61 22.00 -25.25
CA ALA A 144 -12.22 21.87 -26.57
C ALA A 144 -13.56 22.63 -26.67
N GLU A 145 -14.34 22.67 -25.59
CA GLU A 145 -15.57 23.47 -25.52
C GLU A 145 -15.27 24.97 -25.54
N GLU A 146 -14.34 25.45 -24.72
CA GLU A 146 -13.91 26.86 -24.68
C GLU A 146 -13.41 27.33 -26.06
N SER A 147 -12.60 26.52 -26.75
CA SER A 147 -12.10 26.86 -28.10
C SER A 147 -13.18 26.96 -29.18
N ARG A 148 -14.37 26.40 -28.97
CA ARG A 148 -15.51 26.51 -29.90
C ARG A 148 -16.41 27.70 -29.59
N GLU A 149 -16.32 28.27 -28.39
CA GLU A 149 -17.09 29.46 -27.99
C GLU A 149 -16.40 30.77 -28.43
N ASP A 150 -15.10 30.71 -28.73
CA ASP A 150 -14.27 31.84 -29.18
C ASP A 150 -14.25 32.04 -30.72
N ASP A 151 -14.89 31.16 -31.51
CA ASP A 151 -15.06 31.22 -32.97
C ASP A 151 -16.50 31.61 -33.38
#